data_AF-A0A4Q4T792-F1
#
_entry.id   AF-A0A4Q4T792-F1
#
_cell.length_a   1.000
_cell.length_b   1.000
_cell.length_c   1.000
_cell.angle_alpha   90.00
_cell.angle_beta   90.00
_cell.angle_gamma   90.00
#
_symmetry.space_group_name_H-M   'P 1'
#
loop_
_entity.id
_entity.type
_entity.pdbx_description
1 polymer ?
#
loop_
_entity_poly.entity_id
_entity_poly.type
_entity_poly.pdbx_seq_one_letter_code
_entity_poly.pdbx_strand_id
1 'polypeptide(L)'
;MMATLGLYINQEVQVLRDEIYDHDLSIRFKHGNHTIFLFVDPMKPFSDAAEELLEILKERYPDGLTTSAIPPKKTALPGDASRIEFAVLKDKLDPSKGWKPLKIVQEEDTPASKDIKDNSMIAFAIRAKDGDGDREVEFEVDFPGYEDDYPEDAE
;
A
#
# COMPACT_ATOMS: atom_id res chain seq x y z
N MET A 1 42.56 -52.45 -4.52
CA MET A 1 41.78 -51.80 -5.61
C MET A 1 40.35 -51.72 -5.14
N MET A 2 39.70 -50.55 -5.26
CA MET A 2 38.36 -50.18 -4.74
C MET A 2 38.33 -49.93 -3.21
N ALA A 3 37.70 -48.89 -2.65
CA ALA A 3 36.51 -48.18 -3.09
C ALA A 3 36.54 -46.66 -2.75
N THR A 4 35.91 -45.89 -3.63
CA THR A 4 35.61 -44.46 -3.54
C THR A 4 34.49 -44.21 -2.53
N LEU A 5 34.71 -43.38 -1.50
CA LEU A 5 33.62 -42.85 -0.67
C LEU A 5 33.04 -41.61 -1.35
N GLY A 6 31.85 -41.73 -1.91
CA GLY A 6 31.04 -40.59 -2.35
C GLY A 6 30.40 -39.91 -1.14
N LEU A 7 30.73 -38.63 -0.91
CA LEU A 7 29.96 -37.76 -0.02
C LEU A 7 28.58 -37.51 -0.62
N TYR A 8 27.53 -38.00 0.03
CA TYR A 8 26.17 -37.50 -0.18
C TYR A 8 26.00 -36.21 0.62
N ILE A 9 25.98 -35.08 -0.08
CA ILE A 9 25.48 -33.81 0.43
C ILE A 9 23.96 -33.79 0.21
N ASN A 10 23.20 -34.10 1.27
CA ASN A 10 21.77 -33.82 1.33
C ASN A 10 21.61 -32.32 1.59
N GLN A 11 21.46 -31.54 0.53
CA GLN A 11 20.98 -30.17 0.64
C GLN A 11 19.45 -30.22 0.60
N GLU A 12 18.82 -30.05 1.76
CA GLU A 12 17.39 -29.74 1.84
C GLU A 12 17.15 -28.45 1.08
N VAL A 13 16.67 -28.60 -0.16
CA VAL A 13 16.09 -27.50 -0.92
C VAL A 13 14.79 -27.15 -0.22
N GLN A 14 14.84 -26.13 0.64
CA GLN A 14 13.64 -25.44 1.11
C GLN A 14 12.97 -24.85 -0.13
N VAL A 15 11.99 -25.57 -0.67
CA VAL A 15 11.15 -25.08 -1.75
C VAL A 15 10.33 -23.96 -1.15
N LEU A 16 10.73 -22.70 -1.39
CA LEU A 16 9.84 -21.56 -1.21
C LEU A 16 8.59 -21.89 -2.02
N ARG A 17 7.48 -22.17 -1.33
CA ARG A 17 6.18 -22.25 -2.00
C ARG A 17 5.93 -20.85 -2.51
N ASP A 18 6.19 -20.61 -3.79
CA ASP A 18 5.53 -19.53 -4.49
C ASP A 18 4.04 -19.79 -4.31
N GLU A 19 3.36 -18.93 -3.55
CA GLU A 19 1.90 -18.92 -3.55
C GLU A 19 1.49 -18.68 -5.01
N ILE A 20 0.85 -19.68 -5.62
CA ILE A 20 0.35 -19.55 -6.99
C ILE A 20 -0.86 -18.62 -6.92
N TYR A 21 -0.70 -17.41 -7.43
CA TYR A 21 -1.80 -16.48 -7.61
C TYR A 21 -2.49 -16.76 -8.94
N ASP A 22 -3.73 -17.25 -8.87
CA ASP A 22 -4.59 -17.50 -10.04
C ASP A 22 -5.60 -16.34 -10.26
N HIS A 23 -5.49 -15.27 -9.48
CA HIS A 23 -6.40 -14.12 -9.53
C HIS A 23 -5.70 -12.84 -9.05
N ASP A 24 -6.26 -11.70 -9.46
CA ASP A 24 -5.87 -10.38 -8.96
C ASP A 24 -6.29 -10.20 -7.50
N LEU A 25 -5.46 -9.50 -6.72
CA LEU A 25 -5.77 -9.15 -5.35
C LEU A 25 -6.74 -7.97 -5.30
N SER A 26 -7.81 -8.08 -4.53
CA SER A 26 -8.66 -6.93 -4.19
C SER A 26 -8.00 -6.12 -3.09
N ILE A 27 -7.47 -4.93 -3.40
CA ILE A 27 -6.75 -4.08 -2.44
C ILE A 27 -7.55 -2.84 -2.09
N ARG A 28 -7.57 -2.49 -0.79
CA ARG A 28 -8.17 -1.25 -0.28
C ARG A 28 -7.10 -0.19 -0.05
N PHE A 29 -6.96 0.72 -1.01
CA PHE A 29 -6.08 1.89 -0.90
C PHE A 29 -6.75 2.99 -0.08
N LYS A 30 -6.05 3.48 0.94
CA LYS A 30 -6.56 4.44 1.93
C LYS A 30 -5.76 5.76 1.91
N HIS A 31 -6.47 6.89 1.90
CA HIS A 31 -5.87 8.21 2.07
C HIS A 31 -6.92 9.20 2.58
N GLY A 32 -6.66 9.83 3.72
CA GLY A 32 -7.70 10.60 4.43
C GLY A 32 -8.93 9.73 4.67
N ASN A 33 -10.10 10.26 4.36
CA ASN A 33 -11.37 9.53 4.43
C ASN A 33 -11.69 8.68 3.17
N HIS A 34 -10.79 8.65 2.17
CA HIS A 34 -11.02 7.92 0.93
C HIS A 34 -10.62 6.45 1.06
N THR A 35 -11.45 5.58 0.49
CA THR A 35 -11.11 4.18 0.22
C THR A 35 -11.31 3.89 -1.26
N ILE A 36 -10.24 3.51 -1.94
CA ILE A 36 -10.24 3.17 -3.36
C ILE A 36 -9.96 1.67 -3.45
N PHE A 37 -10.84 0.95 -4.15
CA PHE A 37 -10.71 -0.50 -4.36
C PHE A 37 -10.13 -0.73 -5.76
N LEU A 38 -9.00 -1.43 -5.84
CA LEU A 38 -8.38 -1.84 -7.10
C LEU A 38 -8.12 -3.35 -7.10
N PHE A 39 -8.23 -3.96 -8.28
CA PHE A 39 -7.71 -5.29 -8.53
C PHE A 39 -6.26 -5.14 -8.96
N VAL A 40 -5.34 -5.75 -8.21
CA VAL A 40 -3.90 -5.64 -8.45
C VAL A 40 -3.34 -7.01 -8.75
N ASP A 41 -2.64 -7.14 -9.88
CA ASP A 41 -1.89 -8.34 -10.19
C ASP A 41 -0.75 -8.52 -9.18
N PRO A 42 -0.71 -9.63 -8.42
CA PRO A 42 0.28 -9.86 -7.37
C PRO A 42 1.71 -10.03 -7.88
N MET A 43 1.89 -10.28 -9.19
CA MET A 43 3.17 -10.53 -9.83
C MET A 43 3.67 -9.35 -10.67
N LYS A 44 2.84 -8.32 -10.88
CA LYS A 44 3.27 -7.06 -11.49
C LYS A 44 3.95 -6.15 -10.47
N PRO A 45 4.87 -5.28 -10.90
CA PRO A 45 5.50 -4.32 -10.01
C PRO A 45 4.49 -3.35 -9.38
N PHE A 46 4.85 -2.76 -8.25
CA PHE A 46 4.02 -1.73 -7.61
C PHE A 46 3.81 -0.48 -8.47
N SER A 47 4.69 -0.21 -9.46
CA SER A 47 4.50 0.88 -10.42
C SER A 47 3.18 0.75 -11.19
N ASP A 48 2.80 -0.46 -11.64
CA ASP A 48 1.50 -0.69 -12.31
C ASP A 48 0.32 -0.24 -11.41
N ALA A 49 0.34 -0.63 -10.13
CA ALA A 49 -0.71 -0.27 -9.18
C ALA A 49 -0.74 1.24 -8.88
N ALA A 50 0.44 1.88 -8.84
CA ALA A 50 0.55 3.32 -8.63
C ALA A 50 0.05 4.12 -9.83
N GLU A 51 0.32 3.65 -11.05
CA GLU A 51 -0.17 4.25 -12.30
C GLU A 51 -1.70 4.19 -12.37
N GLU A 52 -2.28 3.00 -12.21
CA GLU A 52 -3.73 2.80 -12.22
C GLU A 52 -4.41 3.64 -11.14
N LEU A 53 -3.86 3.66 -9.93
CA LEU A 53 -4.36 4.51 -8.85
C LEU A 53 -4.33 5.99 -9.26
N LEU A 54 -3.23 6.48 -9.84
CA LEU A 54 -3.13 7.88 -10.25
C LEU A 54 -4.12 8.25 -11.36
N GLU A 55 -4.36 7.36 -12.31
CA GLU A 55 -5.35 7.57 -13.38
C GLU A 55 -6.76 7.74 -12.79
N ILE A 56 -7.17 6.84 -11.90
CA ILE A 56 -8.46 6.91 -11.22
C ILE A 56 -8.57 8.19 -10.39
N LEU A 57 -7.50 8.56 -9.69
CA LEU A 57 -7.46 9.80 -8.92
C LEU A 57 -7.66 11.03 -9.79
N LYS A 58 -7.00 11.10 -10.96
CA LYS A 58 -7.15 12.21 -11.91
C LYS A 58 -8.56 12.28 -12.51
N GLU A 59 -9.17 11.13 -12.80
CA GLU A 59 -10.52 11.06 -13.36
C GLU A 59 -11.58 11.50 -12.33
N ARG A 60 -11.50 10.98 -11.10
CA ARG A 60 -12.54 11.15 -10.08
C ARG A 60 -12.34 12.35 -9.17
N TYR A 61 -11.09 12.77 -8.98
CA TYR A 61 -10.71 13.85 -8.06
C TYR A 61 -9.75 14.84 -8.74
N PRO A 62 -10.15 15.48 -9.87
CA PRO A 62 -9.27 16.33 -10.65
C PRO A 62 -8.70 17.53 -9.85
N ASP A 63 -9.43 17.98 -8.82
CA ASP A 63 -9.03 19.07 -7.93
C ASP A 63 -8.29 18.60 -6.66
N GLY A 64 -7.85 17.34 -6.61
CA GLY A 64 -7.22 16.71 -5.46
C GLY A 64 -8.17 15.99 -4.51
N LEU A 65 -7.60 15.17 -3.63
CA LEU A 65 -8.32 14.37 -2.63
C LEU A 65 -8.62 15.20 -1.39
N THR A 66 -9.86 15.15 -0.89
CA THR A 66 -10.19 15.71 0.42
C THR A 66 -9.59 14.81 1.51
N THR A 67 -8.55 15.28 2.18
CA THR A 67 -7.79 14.50 3.19
C THR A 67 -8.48 14.52 4.55
N SER A 68 -9.01 15.68 4.93
CA SER A 68 -9.79 15.87 6.15
C SER A 68 -10.95 16.81 5.85
N ALA A 69 -12.11 16.52 6.44
CA ALA A 69 -13.27 17.39 6.37
C ALA A 69 -13.15 18.58 7.34
N ILE A 70 -12.50 18.38 8.50
CA ILE A 70 -12.42 19.37 9.57
C ILE A 70 -11.02 19.32 10.23
N PRO A 71 -10.15 20.33 10.03
CA PRO A 71 -10.29 21.42 9.06
C PRO A 71 -10.21 20.91 7.62
N PRO A 72 -10.89 21.56 6.65
CA PRO A 72 -10.82 21.16 5.25
C PRO A 72 -9.38 21.16 4.74
N LYS A 73 -8.89 19.99 4.36
CA LYS A 73 -7.56 19.80 3.78
C LYS A 73 -7.69 19.03 2.48
N LYS A 74 -6.96 19.46 1.45
CA LYS A 74 -6.85 18.73 0.19
C LYS A 74 -5.41 18.31 -0.06
N THR A 75 -5.22 17.07 -0.49
CA THR A 75 -3.96 16.58 -1.04
C THR A 75 -4.00 16.76 -2.56
N ALA A 76 -3.08 17.59 -3.08
CA ALA A 76 -2.91 17.74 -4.52
C ALA A 76 -2.37 16.46 -5.16
N LEU A 77 -2.90 16.10 -6.32
CA LEU A 77 -2.43 14.92 -7.05
C LEU A 77 -0.98 15.13 -7.57
N PRO A 78 -0.15 14.06 -7.62
CA PRO A 78 1.15 14.17 -8.23
C PRO A 78 1.03 14.24 -9.75
N GLY A 79 2.06 14.80 -10.40
CA GLY A 79 2.17 14.71 -11.85
C GLY A 79 2.47 13.28 -12.34
N ASP A 80 3.14 12.50 -11.49
CA ASP A 80 3.76 11.21 -11.79
C ASP A 80 3.51 10.19 -10.66
N ALA A 81 3.31 8.92 -11.03
CA ALA A 81 2.95 7.85 -10.11
C ALA A 81 4.10 7.44 -9.17
N SER A 82 5.36 7.67 -9.54
CA SER A 82 6.53 7.39 -8.68
C SER A 82 6.54 8.16 -7.36
N ARG A 83 5.72 9.21 -7.26
CA ARG A 83 5.53 10.01 -6.04
C ARG A 83 4.46 9.46 -5.09
N ILE A 84 3.79 8.38 -5.47
CA ILE A 84 2.87 7.65 -4.60
C ILE A 84 3.71 6.67 -3.78
N GLU A 85 3.65 6.84 -2.46
CA GLU A 85 4.23 5.89 -1.51
C GLU A 85 3.14 5.06 -0.86
N PHE A 86 3.50 3.84 -0.44
CA PHE A 86 2.59 2.89 0.17
C PHE A 86 3.03 2.52 1.59
N ALA A 87 2.06 2.23 2.45
CA ALA A 87 2.29 1.73 3.79
C ALA A 87 1.27 0.67 4.18
N VAL A 88 1.68 -0.22 5.07
CA VAL A 88 0.80 -1.21 5.73
C VAL A 88 0.60 -0.82 7.18
N LEU A 89 -0.42 -1.38 7.83
CA LEU A 89 -0.59 -1.18 9.27
C LEU A 89 0.62 -1.71 10.05
N LYS A 90 1.03 -0.95 11.08
CA LYS A 90 2.03 -1.43 12.07
C LYS A 90 1.51 -2.65 12.83
N ASP A 91 0.22 -2.65 13.15
CA ASP A 91 -0.51 -3.77 13.73
C ASP A 91 -1.71 -4.11 12.84
N LYS A 92 -1.75 -5.33 12.29
CA LYS A 92 -2.81 -5.78 11.36
C LYS A 92 -4.20 -5.78 12.01
N LEU A 93 -4.29 -5.79 13.34
CA LEU A 93 -5.55 -5.84 14.10
C LEU A 93 -5.96 -4.49 14.70
N ASP A 94 -5.06 -3.50 14.71
CA ASP A 94 -5.31 -2.20 15.35
C ASP A 94 -4.80 -1.03 14.48
N PRO A 95 -5.68 -0.45 13.65
CA PRO A 95 -5.34 0.69 12.81
C PRO A 95 -4.86 1.93 13.57
N SER A 96 -5.22 2.08 14.85
CA SER A 96 -4.79 3.21 15.67
C SER A 96 -3.28 3.22 15.96
N LYS A 97 -2.60 2.07 15.77
CA LYS A 97 -1.14 1.98 15.89
C LYS A 97 -0.40 2.64 14.72
N GLY A 98 -1.13 3.07 13.70
CA GLY A 98 -0.61 3.82 12.56
C GLY A 98 0.08 2.94 11.52
N TRP A 99 0.82 3.60 10.64
CA TRP A 99 1.30 3.01 9.39
C TRP A 99 2.82 2.78 9.40
N LYS A 100 3.24 1.71 8.74
CA LYS A 100 4.62 1.34 8.47
C LYS A 100 4.86 1.48 6.96
N PRO A 101 5.72 2.43 6.53
CA PRO A 101 6.07 2.58 5.12
C PRO A 101 6.61 1.27 4.54
N LEU A 102 6.15 0.93 3.34
CA LEU A 102 6.70 -0.18 2.58
C LEU A 102 7.97 0.29 1.87
N LYS A 103 9.07 -0.43 2.10
CA LYS A 103 10.30 -0.23 1.32
C LYS A 103 10.14 -0.93 -0.01
N ILE A 104 9.75 -0.19 -1.04
CA ILE A 104 9.45 -0.67 -2.39
C ILE A 104 10.47 -0.07 -3.37
N VAL A 105 11.07 -0.92 -4.19
CA VAL A 105 11.69 -0.53 -5.45
C VAL A 105 10.61 -0.65 -6.53
N GLN A 106 10.07 0.49 -6.99
CA GLN A 106 8.80 0.57 -7.74
C GLN A 106 8.70 -0.40 -8.93
N GLU A 107 9.80 -0.56 -9.68
CA GLU A 107 9.83 -1.40 -10.90
C GLU A 107 10.22 -2.86 -10.65
N GLU A 108 10.58 -3.24 -9.41
CA GLU A 108 11.11 -4.57 -9.10
C GLU A 108 10.23 -5.32 -8.10
N ASP A 109 9.76 -4.62 -7.08
CA ASP A 109 8.98 -5.21 -6.01
C ASP A 109 7.52 -5.38 -6.42
N THR A 110 6.96 -6.54 -6.08
CA THR A 110 5.57 -6.91 -6.38
C THR A 110 4.75 -6.97 -5.10
N PRO A 111 3.40 -6.89 -5.16
CA PRO A 111 2.56 -7.12 -3.98
C PRO A 111 2.87 -8.43 -3.27
N ALA A 112 3.08 -9.51 -4.03
CA ALA A 112 3.45 -10.82 -3.47
C ALA A 112 4.78 -10.77 -2.71
N SER A 113 5.80 -10.08 -3.23
CA SER A 113 7.12 -9.97 -2.57
C SER A 113 7.06 -9.18 -1.26
N LYS A 114 5.99 -8.41 -1.03
CA LYS A 114 5.74 -7.61 0.18
C LYS A 114 4.71 -8.20 1.14
N ASP A 115 4.36 -9.49 1.01
CA ASP A 115 3.31 -10.15 1.83
C ASP A 115 1.95 -9.44 1.74
N ILE A 116 1.66 -8.79 0.61
CA ILE A 116 0.34 -8.23 0.36
C ILE A 116 -0.57 -9.36 -0.10
N LYS A 117 -1.69 -9.50 0.60
CA LYS A 117 -2.69 -10.54 0.35
C LYS A 117 -3.98 -9.94 -0.17
N ASP A 118 -4.85 -10.79 -0.69
CA ASP A 118 -6.20 -10.38 -1.04
C ASP A 118 -6.89 -9.69 0.15
N ASN A 119 -7.67 -8.66 -0.15
CA ASN A 119 -8.33 -7.79 0.82
C ASN A 119 -7.38 -7.04 1.78
N SER A 120 -6.10 -6.87 1.45
CA SER A 120 -5.19 -6.04 2.25
C SER A 120 -5.60 -4.57 2.25
N MET A 121 -5.34 -3.90 3.37
CA MET A 121 -5.49 -2.46 3.52
C MET A 121 -4.12 -1.80 3.39
N ILE A 122 -3.98 -0.92 2.42
CA ILE A 122 -2.74 -0.21 2.12
C ILE A 122 -3.02 1.29 2.19
N ALA A 123 -2.30 2.02 3.02
CA ALA A 123 -2.32 3.48 2.95
C ALA A 123 -1.44 3.95 1.80
N PHE A 124 -1.84 5.04 1.15
CA PHE A 124 -0.98 5.74 0.22
C PHE A 124 -0.84 7.21 0.58
N ALA A 125 0.31 7.77 0.22
CA ALA A 125 0.62 9.17 0.44
C ALA A 125 1.37 9.74 -0.77
N ILE A 126 1.27 11.06 -0.95
CA ILE A 126 1.86 11.76 -2.09
C ILE A 126 3.08 12.54 -1.60
N ARG A 127 4.28 12.13 -2.04
CA ARG A 127 5.54 12.82 -1.74
C ARG A 127 5.48 14.26 -2.26
N ALA A 128 5.94 15.24 -1.48
CA ALA A 128 6.01 16.64 -1.92
C ALA A 128 6.89 16.83 -3.17
N LYS A 129 6.71 17.95 -3.90
CA LYS A 129 7.63 18.33 -5.01
C LYS A 129 8.99 18.75 -4.41
N ASP A 130 10.06 18.59 -5.18
CA ASP A 130 11.44 18.85 -4.77
C ASP A 130 11.60 20.20 -4.04
N GLY A 131 12.31 20.17 -2.89
CA GLY A 131 12.51 21.33 -2.00
C GLY A 131 12.30 21.01 -0.51
N ASP A 132 11.69 19.87 -0.20
CA ASP A 132 11.35 19.41 1.17
C ASP A 132 11.93 17.99 1.44
N GLY A 133 13.06 17.68 0.79
CA GLY A 133 13.60 16.33 0.53
C GLY A 133 13.95 15.44 1.74
N ASP A 134 13.87 15.97 2.96
CA ASP A 134 14.18 15.24 4.19
C ASP A 134 12.94 14.95 5.06
N ARG A 135 11.74 15.39 4.66
CA ARG A 135 10.52 15.09 5.41
C ARG A 135 10.03 13.67 5.10
N GLU A 136 9.97 12.85 6.14
CA GLU A 136 9.33 11.54 6.09
C GLU A 136 7.86 11.71 5.66
N VAL A 137 7.43 10.87 4.72
CA VAL A 137 6.06 10.91 4.21
C VAL A 137 5.10 10.43 5.30
N GLU A 138 4.12 11.27 5.62
CA GLU A 138 3.09 10.93 6.60
C GLU A 138 1.89 10.28 5.92
N PHE A 139 1.47 9.13 6.44
CA PHE A 139 0.32 8.37 5.95
C PHE A 139 -0.92 8.75 6.76
N GLU A 140 -1.63 9.76 6.28
CA GLU A 140 -2.88 10.23 6.87
C GLU A 140 -4.04 9.34 6.38
N VAL A 141 -4.67 8.60 7.29
CA VAL A 141 -5.87 7.80 7.04
C VAL A 141 -6.85 8.03 8.17
N ASP A 142 -8.07 8.36 7.78
CA ASP A 142 -9.19 8.58 8.67
C ASP A 142 -10.14 7.37 8.59
N PHE A 143 -10.55 6.89 9.76
CA PHE A 143 -11.51 5.81 9.91
C PHE A 143 -12.79 6.42 10.43
N PRO A 144 -13.87 6.49 9.63
CA PRO A 144 -15.11 7.09 10.07
C PRO A 144 -15.60 6.35 11.32
N GLY A 145 -15.73 7.10 12.42
CA GLY A 145 -16.31 6.61 13.67
C GLY A 145 -17.81 6.87 13.69
N TYR A 146 -18.58 6.02 14.36
CA TYR A 146 -20.01 6.27 14.59
C TYR A 146 -20.27 7.53 15.42
N GLU A 147 -19.29 7.97 16.22
CA GLU A 147 -19.37 9.18 17.06
C GLU A 147 -19.33 10.47 16.24
N ASP A 148 -18.75 10.46 15.04
CA ASP A 148 -18.66 11.65 14.17
C ASP A 148 -20.02 11.99 13.52
N ASP A 149 -20.93 11.01 13.41
CA ASP A 149 -22.25 11.16 12.77
C ASP A 149 -23.37 11.55 13.76
N TYR A 150 -23.14 11.41 15.07
CA TYR A 150 -24.11 11.72 16.12
C TYR A 150 -23.43 12.49 17.27
N PRO A 151 -23.36 13.83 17.20
CA PRO A 151 -22.93 14.61 18.36
C PRO A 151 -23.88 14.33 19.52
N GLU A 152 -23.33 13.85 20.65
CA GLU A 152 -24.09 13.54 21.88
C GLU A 152 -24.84 14.77 22.46
N ASP A 153 -24.60 15.97 21.94
CA ASP A 153 -25.20 17.24 22.37
C ASP A 153 -26.38 17.71 21.49
N ALA A 154 -27.02 16.84 20.72
CA ALA A 154 -28.29 17.15 20.05
C ALA A 154 -29.50 17.00 21.00
N GLU A 155 -29.54 17.76 22.09
CA GLU A 155 -30.74 18.00 22.92
C GLU A 155 -31.09 19.50 22.99
#